data_AF-A0A0D8L7G9-F1
#
_entry.id   AF-A0A0D8L7G9-F1
#
_cell.length_a   1.000
_cell.length_b   1.000
_cell.length_c   1.000
_cell.angle_alpha   90.00
_cell.angle_beta   90.00
_cell.angle_gamma   90.00
#
_symmetry.space_group_name_H-M   'P 1'
#
loop_
_entity.id
_entity.type
_entity.pdbx_description
1 polymer ?
#
loop_
_entity_poly.entity_id
_entity_poly.type
_entity_poly.pdbx_seq_one_letter_code
_entity_poly.pdbx_strand_id
1 'polypeptide(L)'
;GGRGRGRRSLLTDKGEPLGWVWRSKNRCNPLFISPGHHMSIDTALTWVKALTRGYRLPEPTRWADGIASNRTFFVRLKQKFPDFPRKDVDITDFQVNCGSHQSNE
;
A
#
# COMPACT_ATOMS: atom_id res chain seq x y z
N GLY A 1 -9.98 -21.67 -5.20
CA GLY A 1 -10.78 -20.43 -5.35
C GLY A 1 -10.03 -19.34 -6.11
N GLY A 2 -10.45 -19.05 -7.35
CA GLY A 2 -10.26 -17.81 -8.12
C GLY A 2 -8.83 -17.28 -8.37
N ARG A 3 -8.32 -17.49 -9.60
CA ARG A 3 -7.04 -16.94 -10.12
C ARG A 3 -7.16 -15.50 -10.67
N GLY A 4 -8.07 -14.69 -10.10
CA GLY A 4 -8.39 -13.34 -10.59
C GLY A 4 -7.81 -12.23 -9.74
N ARG A 5 -7.26 -11.20 -10.40
CA ARG A 5 -6.87 -9.92 -9.81
C ARG A 5 -8.08 -9.31 -9.12
N GLY A 6 -7.88 -8.74 -7.94
CA GLY A 6 -8.95 -8.11 -7.17
C GLY A 6 -9.68 -9.05 -6.20
N ARG A 7 -9.45 -10.38 -6.25
CA ARG A 7 -10.03 -11.31 -5.27
C ARG A 7 -9.53 -10.97 -3.86
N ARG A 8 -10.45 -10.85 -2.91
CA ARG A 8 -10.18 -10.65 -1.48
C ARG A 8 -10.89 -11.72 -0.64
N SER A 9 -10.30 -12.06 0.50
CA SER A 9 -10.89 -12.93 1.52
C SER A 9 -10.59 -12.35 2.88
N LEU A 10 -11.51 -12.44 3.83
CA LEU A 10 -11.29 -11.97 5.19
C LEU A 10 -10.22 -12.85 5.87
N LEU A 11 -9.28 -12.24 6.58
CA LEU A 11 -8.32 -12.93 7.43
C LEU A 11 -8.92 -12.96 8.84
N THR A 12 -9.18 -14.16 9.35
CA THR A 12 -9.76 -14.36 10.68
C THR A 12 -8.84 -15.21 11.54
N ASP A 13 -8.69 -14.87 12.81
CA ASP A 13 -8.08 -15.72 13.83
C ASP A 13 -9.07 -15.97 14.96
N LYS A 14 -9.32 -17.24 15.30
CA LYS A 14 -10.28 -17.65 16.34
C LYS A 14 -11.68 -17.02 16.22
N GLY A 15 -12.10 -16.67 15.00
CA GLY A 15 -13.39 -16.03 14.73
C GLY A 15 -13.35 -14.50 14.74
N GLU A 16 -12.23 -13.88 15.12
CA GLU A 16 -12.05 -12.43 15.05
C GLU A 16 -11.44 -12.00 13.71
N PRO A 17 -11.96 -10.94 13.08
CA PRO A 17 -11.38 -10.41 11.86
C PRO A 17 -10.08 -9.65 12.17
N LEU A 18 -8.98 -10.10 11.58
CA LEU A 18 -7.67 -9.45 11.69
C LEU A 18 -7.34 -8.55 10.51
N GLY A 19 -7.97 -8.78 9.36
CA GLY A 19 -7.56 -8.09 8.14
C GLY A 19 -8.13 -8.68 6.86
N TRP A 20 -7.50 -8.34 5.74
CA TRP A 20 -7.85 -8.81 4.40
C TRP A 20 -6.67 -9.50 3.72
N VAL A 21 -6.93 -10.66 3.11
CA VAL A 21 -6.04 -11.27 2.12
C VAL A 21 -6.48 -10.80 0.74
N TRP A 22 -5.66 -10.00 0.07
CA TRP A 22 -6.00 -9.39 -1.21
C TRP A 22 -5.01 -9.73 -2.33
N ARG A 23 -5.52 -10.16 -3.48
CA ARG A 23 -4.71 -10.43 -4.67
C ARG A 23 -4.63 -9.19 -5.56
N SER A 24 -3.59 -8.39 -5.37
CA SER A 24 -3.34 -7.16 -6.14
C SER A 24 -3.00 -7.40 -7.61
N LYS A 25 -2.31 -8.50 -7.94
CA LYS A 25 -1.85 -8.86 -9.29
C LYS A 25 -1.99 -10.35 -9.59
N ASN A 26 -2.30 -10.68 -10.85
CA ASN A 26 -2.33 -12.07 -11.32
C ASN A 26 -0.93 -12.68 -11.27
N ARG A 27 -0.86 -14.00 -10.98
CA ARG A 27 0.39 -14.77 -10.90
C ARG A 27 1.40 -14.27 -9.84
N CYS A 28 0.94 -13.43 -8.90
CA CYS A 28 1.70 -13.01 -7.73
C CYS A 28 1.06 -13.53 -6.44
N ASN A 29 1.85 -13.70 -5.39
CA ASN A 29 1.32 -14.02 -4.06
C ASN A 29 0.45 -12.84 -3.57
N PRO A 30 -0.65 -13.14 -2.84
CA PRO A 30 -1.51 -12.11 -2.29
C PRO A 30 -0.78 -11.25 -1.24
N LEU A 31 -1.34 -10.08 -0.97
CA LEU A 31 -0.99 -9.23 0.16
C LEU A 31 -1.87 -9.61 1.36
N PHE A 32 -1.27 -9.58 2.54
CA PHE A 32 -1.95 -9.64 3.82
C PHE A 32 -2.01 -8.22 4.37
N ILE A 33 -3.21 -7.72 4.64
CA ILE A 33 -3.46 -6.34 5.02
C ILE A 33 -4.15 -6.38 6.37
N SER A 34 -3.44 -5.96 7.41
CA SER A 34 -4.00 -5.71 8.73
C SER A 34 -4.09 -4.20 8.96
N PRO A 35 -5.11 -3.72 9.68
CA PRO A 35 -5.13 -2.34 10.13
C PRO A 35 -3.99 -2.08 11.11
N GLY A 36 -3.54 -0.82 11.16
CA GLY A 36 -2.67 -0.30 12.22
C GLY A 36 -3.49 0.41 13.31
N HIS A 37 -2.85 1.34 14.01
CA HIS A 37 -3.50 2.15 15.04
C HIS A 37 -4.52 3.14 14.43
N HIS A 38 -5.67 3.34 15.09
CA HIS A 38 -6.77 4.24 14.66
C HIS A 38 -7.32 4.00 13.24
N MET A 39 -7.27 2.77 12.73
CA MET A 39 -7.76 2.44 11.40
C MET A 39 -8.66 1.19 11.45
N SER A 40 -9.78 1.22 10.72
CA SER A 40 -10.61 0.02 10.55
C SER A 40 -10.02 -0.92 9.49
N ILE A 41 -10.41 -2.20 9.56
CA ILE A 41 -9.97 -3.24 8.63
C ILE A 41 -10.35 -2.90 7.17
N ASP A 42 -11.54 -2.35 6.95
CA ASP A 42 -12.01 -1.98 5.61
C ASP A 42 -11.33 -0.73 5.05
N THR A 43 -11.09 0.26 5.91
CA THR A 43 -10.35 1.47 5.53
C THR A 43 -8.92 1.12 5.13
N ALA A 44 -8.26 0.21 5.86
CA ALA A 44 -6.92 -0.26 5.52
C ALA A 44 -6.85 -0.87 4.11
N LEU A 45 -7.81 -1.73 3.74
CA LEU A 45 -7.89 -2.30 2.40
C LEU A 45 -8.12 -1.22 1.32
N THR A 46 -8.96 -0.23 1.61
CA THR A 46 -9.25 0.86 0.67
C THR A 46 -7.99 1.65 0.33
N TRP A 47 -7.21 2.04 1.34
CA TRP A 47 -5.92 2.71 1.17
C TRP A 47 -4.92 1.88 0.38
N VAL A 48 -4.76 0.60 0.75
CA VAL A 48 -3.82 -0.29 0.05
C VAL A 48 -4.20 -0.44 -1.43
N LYS A 49 -5.49 -0.57 -1.76
CA LYS A 49 -5.95 -0.65 -3.16
C LYS A 49 -5.60 0.62 -3.94
N ALA A 50 -5.83 1.80 -3.35
CA ALA A 50 -5.55 3.09 -3.98
C ALA A 50 -4.05 3.30 -4.24
N LEU A 51 -3.19 2.86 -3.31
CA LEU A 51 -1.74 3.03 -3.39
C LEU A 51 -1.04 2.00 -4.27
N THR A 52 -1.68 0.89 -4.62
CA THR A 52 -0.99 -0.21 -5.34
C THR A 52 -0.79 0.06 -6.84
N ARG A 53 -1.63 0.89 -7.48
CA ARG A 53 -1.45 1.43 -8.84
C ARG A 53 -0.91 0.44 -9.90
N GLY A 54 -1.36 -0.82 -9.87
CA GLY A 54 -0.98 -1.86 -10.85
C GLY A 54 0.28 -2.68 -10.52
N TYR A 55 0.99 -2.35 -9.45
CA TYR A 55 2.08 -3.15 -8.91
C TYR A 55 1.57 -4.25 -7.96
N ARG A 56 2.49 -5.09 -7.47
CA ARG A 56 2.16 -6.04 -6.40
C ARG A 56 2.12 -5.34 -5.04
N LEU A 57 3.14 -4.54 -4.73
CA LEU A 57 3.28 -3.79 -3.47
C LEU A 57 2.68 -2.38 -3.63
N PRO A 58 2.11 -1.82 -2.55
CA PRO A 58 1.76 -0.41 -2.48
C PRO A 58 2.96 0.47 -2.83
N GLU A 59 2.67 1.61 -3.43
CA GLU A 59 3.68 2.56 -3.86
C GLU A 59 4.65 2.93 -2.73
N PRO A 60 4.20 3.30 -1.50
CA PRO A 60 5.12 3.65 -0.41
C PRO A 60 6.05 2.50 0.00
N THR A 61 5.51 1.28 0.10
CA THR A 61 6.29 0.08 0.44
C THR A 61 7.31 -0.25 -0.66
N ARG A 62 6.96 -0.02 -1.93
CA ARG A 62 7.86 -0.25 -3.07
C ARG A 62 9.04 0.72 -3.06
N TRP A 63 8.82 1.98 -2.68
CA TRP A 63 9.90 2.95 -2.47
C TRP A 63 10.79 2.54 -1.31
N ALA A 64 10.20 2.22 -0.15
CA ALA A 64 10.95 1.77 1.02
C ALA A 64 11.80 0.54 0.72
N ASP A 65 11.24 -0.49 0.08
CA ASP A 65 11.96 -1.70 -0.36
C ASP A 65 13.11 -1.38 -1.33
N GLY A 66 12.88 -0.48 -2.28
CA GLY A 66 13.89 -0.07 -3.25
C GLY A 66 15.08 0.67 -2.62
N ILE A 67 14.80 1.51 -1.63
CA ILE A 67 15.81 2.23 -0.85
C ILE A 67 16.57 1.24 0.05
N ALA A 68 15.85 0.40 0.82
CA ALA A 68 16.44 -0.58 1.72
C ALA A 68 17.30 -1.62 0.99
N SER A 69 16.88 -2.05 -0.20
CA SER A 69 17.61 -3.01 -1.05
C SER A 69 18.70 -2.36 -1.91
N ASN A 70 18.95 -1.05 -1.75
CA ASN A 70 19.96 -0.31 -2.51
C ASN A 70 19.89 -0.54 -4.03
N ARG A 71 18.66 -0.63 -4.58
CA ARG A 71 18.46 -0.89 -6.02
C ARG A 71 19.15 0.19 -6.84
N THR A 72 19.74 -0.20 -7.98
CA THR A 72 20.57 0.69 -8.82
C THR A 72 19.90 2.01 -9.19
N PHE A 73 18.58 2.00 -9.44
CA PHE A 73 17.79 3.21 -9.66
C PHE A 73 17.87 4.19 -8.48
N PHE A 74 17.70 3.68 -7.26
CA PHE A 74 17.72 4.47 -6.02
C PHE A 74 19.12 4.95 -5.65
N VAL A 75 20.13 4.13 -5.88
CA VAL A 75 21.54 4.52 -5.71
C VAL A 75 21.88 5.69 -6.62
N ARG A 76 21.49 5.63 -7.91
CA ARG A 76 21.69 6.73 -8.86
C ARG A 76 20.85 7.96 -8.51
N LEU A 77 19.63 7.78 -8.01
CA LEU A 77 18.79 8.89 -7.56
C LEU A 77 19.44 9.64 -6.39
N LYS A 78 19.98 8.91 -5.40
CA LYS A 78 20.70 9.49 -4.25
C LYS A 78 21.99 10.21 -4.67
N GLN A 79 22.71 9.70 -5.68
CA GLN A 79 23.88 10.37 -6.25
C GLN A 79 23.49 11.66 -7.01
N LYS A 80 22.37 11.64 -7.73
CA LYS A 80 21.89 12.78 -8.52
C LYS A 80 21.26 13.88 -7.64
N PHE A 81 20.69 13.50 -6.49
CA PHE A 81 20.06 14.38 -5.51
C PHE A 81 20.62 14.07 -4.11
N PRO A 82 21.82 14.58 -3.77
CA PRO A 82 22.45 14.29 -2.47
C PRO A 82 21.64 14.83 -1.28
N ASP A 83 20.83 15.87 -1.49
CA ASP A 83 19.93 16.45 -0.48
C ASP A 83 18.56 15.74 -0.39
N PHE A 84 18.40 14.56 -1.02
CA PHE A 84 17.17 13.77 -0.97
C PHE A 84 17.17 12.75 0.20
N PRO A 85 16.04 12.58 0.93
CA PRO A 85 14.83 13.38 0.87
C PRO A 85 15.09 14.74 1.50
N ARG A 86 14.64 15.82 0.84
CA ARG A 86 14.78 17.14 1.44
C ARG A 86 13.95 17.16 2.73
N LYS A 87 14.44 17.83 3.78
CA LYS A 87 13.76 17.88 5.09
C LYS A 87 12.39 18.58 5.05
N ASP A 88 12.08 19.27 3.95
CA ASP A 88 10.78 19.90 3.65
C ASP A 88 9.81 18.99 2.87
N VAL A 89 10.25 17.80 2.42
CA VAL A 89 9.35 16.78 1.85
C VAL A 89 8.84 15.93 3.00
N ASP A 90 7.66 16.28 3.49
CA ASP A 90 6.94 15.47 4.45
C ASP A 90 6.39 14.21 3.73
N ILE A 91 6.44 13.05 4.39
CA ILE A 91 5.96 11.78 3.79
C ILE A 91 4.44 11.84 3.47
N THR A 92 3.77 12.85 4.03
CA THR A 92 2.36 13.21 3.85
C THR A 92 2.09 13.99 2.56
N ASP A 93 3.10 14.50 1.85
CA ASP A 93 2.92 15.24 0.59
C ASP A 93 2.50 14.32 -0.59
N PHE A 94 2.35 13.02 -0.32
CA PHE A 94 1.42 12.17 -1.06
C PHE A 94 -0.01 12.57 -0.74
N GLN A 95 -0.46 13.67 -1.35
CA GLN A 95 -1.86 14.06 -1.39
C GLN A 95 -2.64 12.99 -2.16
N VAL A 96 -3.06 11.94 -1.44
CA VAL A 96 -4.14 11.08 -1.87
C VAL A 96 -5.39 11.90 -1.66
N ASN A 97 -5.96 12.40 -2.76
CA ASN A 97 -7.24 13.08 -2.76
C ASN A 97 -8.30 12.07 -2.27
N CYS A 98 -8.54 12.06 -0.96
CA CYS A 98 -9.59 11.30 -0.33
C CYS A 98 -10.89 12.04 -0.64
N GLY A 99 -11.42 11.83 -1.84
CA GLY A 99 -12.73 12.33 -2.23
C GLY A 99 -13.76 11.79 -1.25
N SER A 100 -14.28 12.68 -0.42
CA SER A 100 -15.40 12.47 0.46
C SER A 100 -16.64 12.11 -0.37
N HIS A 101 -17.02 10.82 -0.38
CA HIS A 101 -18.40 10.45 -0.69
C HIS A 101 -19.23 10.71 0.58
N GLN A 102 -19.78 11.92 0.69
CA GLN A 102 -21.00 12.14 1.46
C GLN A 102 -22.13 11.41 0.73
N SER A 103 -22.67 10.37 1.35
CA SER A 103 -24.00 9.86 1.04
C SER A 103 -24.98 10.58 1.97
N ASN A 104 -25.82 11.43 1.38
CA ASN A 104 -27.04 11.95 1.99
C ASN A 104 -28.01 10.79 2.27
N GLU A 105 -28.65 10.84 3.43
CA GLU A 105 -30.07 10.53 3.59
C GLU A 105 -30.77 11.81 4.06
#